data_AF-A0A645G797-F1
#
_entry.id   AF-A0A645G797-F1
#
_cell.length_a   1.000
_cell.length_b   1.000
_cell.length_c   1.000
_cell.angle_alpha   90.00
_cell.angle_beta   90.00
_cell.angle_gamma   90.00
#
_symmetry.space_group_name_H-M   'P 1'
#
loop_
_entity.id
_entity.type
_entity.pdbx_description
1 polymer ?
#
loop_
_entity_poly.entity_id
_entity_poly.type
_entity_poly.pdbx_seq_one_letter_code
_entity_poly.pdbx_strand_id
1 'polypeptide(L)'
;MYMDVMSGNSVACFEDYPVMGYAITQGVELKMVTDMEQGSSYGFAVGKGKNTELLDMFNKGLENLKANGKYQEILDKYIKK
;
A
#
# COMPACT_ATOMS: atom_id res chain seq x y z
N MET A 1 15.57 3.11 6.37
CA MET A 1 15.43 3.25 4.91
C MET A 1 15.30 4.72 4.51
N TYR A 2 14.19 5.40 4.81
CA TYR A 2 13.99 6.80 4.36
C TYR A 2 15.00 7.79 4.93
N MET A 3 15.24 7.73 6.24
CA MET A 3 16.23 8.59 6.90
C MET A 3 17.65 8.38 6.36
N ASP A 4 17.96 7.18 5.89
CA ASP A 4 19.29 6.88 5.34
C ASP A 4 19.50 7.60 3.99
N VAL A 5 18.43 7.69 3.19
CA VAL A 5 18.41 8.48 1.94
C VAL A 5 18.41 9.98 2.25
N MET A 6 17.55 10.44 3.16
CA MET A 6 17.44 11.85 3.54
C MET A 6 18.74 12.40 4.16
N SER A 7 19.49 11.56 4.87
CA SER A 7 20.79 11.94 5.46
C SER A 7 21.96 11.87 4.47
N GLY A 8 21.72 11.40 3.23
CA GLY A 8 22.73 11.29 2.20
C GLY A 8 23.64 10.05 2.28
N ASN A 9 23.34 9.09 3.16
CA ASN A 9 24.09 7.83 3.25
C ASN A 9 23.76 6.89 2.07
N SER A 10 22.53 6.99 1.56
CA SER A 10 22.04 6.26 0.39
C SER A 10 21.50 7.22 -0.66
N VAL A 11 21.63 6.88 -1.95
CA VAL A 11 21.13 7.71 -3.06
C VAL A 11 19.62 7.51 -3.31
N ALA A 12 19.11 6.30 -3.02
CA ALA A 12 17.72 5.94 -3.24
C ALA A 12 17.29 4.76 -2.34
N CYS A 13 15.99 4.53 -2.25
CA CYS A 13 15.40 3.35 -1.64
C CYS A 13 14.20 2.85 -2.46
N PHE A 14 13.90 1.55 -2.33
CA PHE A 14 12.79 0.89 -3.01
C PHE A 14 11.74 0.48 -2.00
N GLU A 15 10.48 0.73 -2.31
CA GLU A 15 9.36 0.49 -1.40
C GLU A 15 8.05 0.32 -2.18
N ASP A 16 7.08 -0.30 -1.52
CA ASP A 16 5.70 -0.38 -1.97
C ASP A 16 5.07 1.02 -2.18
N TYR A 17 4.46 1.24 -3.35
CA TYR A 17 3.78 2.49 -3.68
C TYR A 17 2.83 3.00 -2.58
N PRO A 18 1.90 2.20 -2.03
CA PRO A 18 1.00 2.71 -1.00
C PRO A 18 1.72 3.16 0.28
N VAL A 19 2.85 2.52 0.63
CA VAL A 19 3.63 2.90 1.82
C VAL A 19 4.40 4.20 1.57
N MET A 20 5.09 4.30 0.43
CA MET A 20 5.82 5.51 0.04
C MET A 20 4.88 6.70 -0.19
N GLY A 21 3.77 6.46 -0.91
CA GLY A 21 2.75 7.47 -1.17
C GLY A 21 2.20 8.06 0.13
N TYR A 22 1.75 7.21 1.05
CA TYR A 22 1.27 7.67 2.36
C TYR A 22 2.36 8.42 3.14
N ALA A 23 3.59 7.91 3.21
CA ALA A 23 4.68 8.57 3.93
C ALA A 23 4.97 10.00 3.42
N ILE A 24 4.93 10.20 2.10
CA ILE A 24 5.08 11.52 1.48
C ILE A 24 3.91 12.45 1.88
N THR A 25 2.66 11.97 1.90
CA THR A 25 1.53 12.78 2.42
C THR A 25 1.69 13.18 3.88
N GLN A 26 2.46 12.41 4.66
CA GLN A 26 2.74 12.68 6.08
C GLN A 26 4.00 13.55 6.29
N GLY A 27 4.64 14.04 5.21
CA GLY A 27 5.75 14.99 5.28
C GLY A 27 7.14 14.38 5.19
N VAL A 28 7.28 13.11 4.78
CA VAL A 28 8.60 12.58 4.40
C VAL A 28 9.09 13.30 3.15
N GLU A 29 10.27 13.92 3.23
CA GLU A 29 10.88 14.71 2.15
C GLU A 29 11.56 13.85 1.06
N LEU A 30 10.84 12.83 0.58
CA LEU A 30 11.25 11.99 -0.54
C LEU A 30 10.29 12.17 -1.72
N LYS A 31 10.74 11.77 -2.91
CA LYS A 31 9.92 11.77 -4.13
C LYS A 31 10.12 10.46 -4.88
N MET A 32 9.06 10.00 -5.54
CA MET A 32 9.14 8.94 -6.54
C MET A 32 9.75 9.52 -7.83
N VAL A 33 10.84 8.93 -8.31
CA VAL A 33 11.65 9.47 -9.42
C VAL A 33 11.64 8.62 -10.68
N THR A 34 11.02 7.44 -10.64
CA THR A 34 10.88 6.53 -11.78
C THR A 34 9.42 6.13 -11.95
N ASP A 35 9.10 5.53 -13.09
CA ASP A 35 7.88 4.77 -13.24
C ASP A 35 7.86 3.61 -12.23
N MET A 36 6.65 3.21 -11.82
CA MET A 36 6.49 2.08 -10.91
C MET A 36 6.79 0.79 -11.65
N GLU A 37 7.63 -0.05 -11.06
CA GLU A 37 7.79 -1.43 -11.50
C GLU A 37 6.44 -2.17 -11.43
N GLN A 38 6.31 -3.22 -12.25
CA GLN A 38 5.10 -4.02 -12.24
C GLN A 38 4.88 -4.63 -10.84
N GLY A 39 3.91 -4.08 -10.12
CA GLY A 39 3.55 -4.55 -8.79
C GLY A 39 2.89 -5.92 -8.82
N SER A 40 2.91 -6.58 -7.66
CA SER A 40 2.06 -7.74 -7.40
C SER A 40 0.76 -7.29 -6.71
N SER A 41 -0.22 -8.18 -6.64
CA SER A 41 -1.45 -7.93 -5.89
C SER A 41 -1.19 -8.04 -4.38
N TYR A 42 -1.72 -7.10 -3.60
CA TYR A 42 -1.77 -7.24 -2.14
C TYR A 42 -2.89 -8.22 -1.74
N GLY A 43 -2.63 -8.99 -0.69
CA GLY A 43 -3.57 -9.98 -0.17
C GLY A 43 -3.62 -10.01 1.35
N PHE A 44 -4.75 -10.44 1.89
CA PHE A 44 -4.88 -10.79 3.30
C PHE A 44 -4.58 -12.28 3.47
N ALA A 45 -3.64 -12.61 4.35
CA ALA A 45 -3.17 -13.98 4.55
C ALA A 45 -3.56 -14.52 5.93
N VAL A 46 -3.88 -15.81 5.98
CA VAL A 46 -4.06 -16.58 7.21
C VAL A 46 -3.22 -17.84 7.17
N GLY A 47 -3.03 -18.48 8.34
CA GLY A 47 -2.32 -19.76 8.41
C GLY A 47 -2.98 -20.84 7.54
N LYS A 48 -2.17 -21.68 6.89
CA LYS A 48 -2.68 -22.74 6.01
C LYS A 48 -3.67 -23.64 6.76
N GLY A 49 -4.86 -23.81 6.19
CA GLY A 49 -5.94 -24.62 6.78
C GLY A 49 -6.55 -24.03 8.05
N LYS A 50 -6.34 -22.74 8.32
CA LYS A 50 -6.90 -22.02 9.46
C LYS A 50 -7.74 -20.84 8.98
N ASN A 51 -8.71 -20.42 9.79
CA ASN A 51 -9.47 -19.18 9.62
C ASN A 51 -10.18 -19.04 8.25
N THR A 52 -10.70 -20.13 7.70
CA THR A 52 -11.45 -20.10 6.42
C THR A 52 -12.65 -19.16 6.49
N GLU A 53 -13.41 -19.18 7.59
CA GLU A 53 -14.55 -18.27 7.77
C GLU A 53 -14.13 -16.79 7.73
N LEU A 54 -13.00 -16.45 8.37
CA LEU A 54 -12.46 -15.09 8.32
C LEU A 54 -12.02 -14.71 6.89
N LEU A 55 -11.38 -15.62 6.15
CA LEU A 55 -11.01 -15.39 4.75
C LEU A 55 -12.25 -15.10 3.90
N ASP A 56 -13.30 -15.92 4.04
CA ASP A 56 -14.54 -15.78 3.27
C ASP A 56 -15.23 -14.46 3.59
N MET A 57 -15.33 -14.11 4.88
CA MET A 57 -15.90 -12.85 5.33
C MET A 57 -15.08 -11.65 4.84
N PHE A 58 -13.75 -11.72 4.91
CA PHE A 58 -12.85 -10.67 4.44
C PHE A 58 -13.01 -10.44 2.93
N ASN A 59 -12.97 -11.50 2.14
CA ASN A 59 -13.09 -11.42 0.68
C ASN A 59 -14.45 -10.84 0.27
N LYS A 60 -15.55 -11.29 0.90
CA LYS A 60 -16.88 -10.74 0.64
C LYS A 60 -16.98 -9.27 1.05
N GLY A 61 -16.37 -8.88 2.17
CA GLY A 61 -16.28 -7.49 2.59
C GLY A 61 -15.53 -6.62 1.56
N LEU A 62 -14.39 -7.11 1.07
CA LEU A 62 -13.58 -6.43 0.07
C LEU A 62 -14.33 -6.27 -1.26
N GLU A 63 -15.03 -7.30 -1.71
CA GLU A 63 -15.91 -7.24 -2.90
C GLU A 63 -16.98 -6.16 -2.76
N ASN A 64 -17.67 -6.11 -1.61
CA ASN A 64 -18.68 -5.10 -1.34
C ASN A 64 -18.11 -3.67 -1.35
N LEU A 65 -16.93 -3.46 -0.76
CA LEU A 65 -16.25 -2.15 -0.76
C LEU A 65 -15.80 -1.72 -2.16
N LYS A 66 -15.41 -2.66 -3.00
CA LYS A 66 -15.08 -2.38 -4.40
C LYS A 66 -16.34 -2.02 -5.19
N ALA A 67 -17.41 -2.80 -5.04
CA ALA A 67 -18.66 -2.61 -5.76
C ALA A 67 -19.34 -1.26 -5.44
N ASN A 68 -19.22 -0.78 -4.21
CA ASN A 68 -19.83 0.49 -3.79
C ASN A 68 -18.89 1.71 -3.87
N GLY A 69 -17.69 1.56 -4.43
CA GLY A 69 -16.72 2.65 -4.61
C GLY A 69 -15.95 3.07 -3.35
N LYS A 70 -16.31 2.59 -2.15
CA LYS A 70 -15.61 2.95 -0.90
C LYS A 70 -14.14 2.55 -0.91
N TYR A 71 -13.80 1.45 -1.58
CA TYR A 71 -12.41 1.05 -1.72
C TYR A 71 -11.60 2.15 -2.41
N GLN A 72 -12.11 2.73 -3.49
CA GLN A 72 -11.45 3.83 -4.19
C GLN A 72 -11.40 5.10 -3.33
N GLU A 73 -12.47 5.42 -2.59
CA GLU A 73 -12.47 6.56 -1.65
C GLU A 73 -11.32 6.46 -0.61
N ILE A 74 -11.05 5.25 -0.11
CA ILE A 74 -9.95 5.00 0.84
C ILE A 74 -8.60 5.24 0.16
N LEU A 75 -8.38 4.69 -1.05
CA LEU A 75 -7.12 4.90 -1.78
C LEU A 75 -6.90 6.40 -2.05
N ASP A 76 -7.93 7.08 -2.52
CA ASP A 76 -7.90 8.51 -2.83
C ASP A 76 -7.59 9.37 -1.60
N LYS A 77 -8.05 8.96 -0.42
CA LYS A 77 -7.81 9.68 0.82
C LYS A 77 -6.37 9.54 1.33
N TYR A 78 -5.76 8.36 1.20
CA TYR A 78 -4.52 8.04 1.93
C TYR A 78 -3.27 7.95 1.07
N ILE A 79 -3.39 7.63 -0.22
CA ILE A 79 -2.22 7.34 -1.06
C ILE A 79 -2.21 8.08 -2.40
N LYS A 80 -3.32 8.73 -2.77
CA LYS A 80 -3.38 9.55 -3.98
C LYS A 80 -2.61 10.86 -3.77
N LYS A 81 -1.86 11.18 -4.81
CA LYS A 81 -0.99 12.35 -4.94
C LYS A 81 -1.74 13.67 -4.86
#